data_AF-A0A522F0G2-F1
#
_entry.id   AF-A0A522F0G2-F1
#
_cell.length_a   1.000
_cell.length_b   1.000
_cell.length_c   1.000
_cell.angle_alpha   90.00
_cell.angle_beta   90.00
_cell.angle_gamma   90.00
#
_symmetry.space_group_name_H-M   'P 1'
#
loop_
_entity.id
_entity.type
_entity.pdbx_description
1 polymer ?
#
loop_
_entity_poly.entity_id
_entity_poly.type
_entity_poly.pdbx_seq_one_letter_code
_entity_poly.pdbx_strand_id
1 'polypeptide(L)'
;MNFENIKYIYFLGIGGIGMSALARYCKAMGKSVSGYDKTRTALTDELVAEGIAVHYEDNVDLISSELRTPGSGLLVVWTPAIPMDHSELKYFQKNN
;
A
#
# COMPACT_ATOMS: atom_id res chain seq x y z
N MET A 1 3.17 4.54 -18.62
CA MET A 1 3.57 3.61 -17.54
C MET A 1 3.30 2.21 -18.00
N ASN A 2 4.29 1.32 -17.98
CA ASN A 2 4.12 -0.06 -18.43
C ASN A 2 3.70 -0.93 -17.22
N PHE A 3 2.41 -1.26 -17.13
CA PHE A 3 1.82 -2.01 -16.00
C PHE A 3 2.29 -3.47 -15.93
N GLU A 4 2.92 -3.97 -16.99
CA GLU A 4 3.37 -5.36 -17.09
C GLU A 4 4.43 -5.72 -16.04
N ASN A 5 5.29 -4.77 -15.67
CA ASN A 5 6.37 -5.01 -14.72
C ASN A 5 5.98 -4.76 -13.25
N ILE A 6 4.74 -4.31 -12.99
CA ILE A 6 4.27 -4.07 -11.63
C ILE A 6 3.88 -5.41 -11.01
N LYS A 7 4.55 -5.77 -9.91
CA LYS A 7 4.29 -6.99 -9.13
C LYS A 7 3.62 -6.67 -7.80
N TYR A 8 4.06 -5.58 -7.19
CA TYR A 8 3.63 -5.14 -5.87
C TYR A 8 2.95 -3.79 -5.96
N ILE A 9 1.85 -3.64 -5.21
CA ILE A 9 1.15 -2.37 -5.09
C ILE A 9 0.96 -2.08 -3.60
N TYR A 10 1.45 -0.92 -3.18
CA TYR A 10 1.40 -0.48 -1.79
C TYR A 10 0.52 0.76 -1.65
N PHE A 11 -0.50 0.70 -0.80
CA PHE A 11 -1.46 1.79 -0.61
C PHE A 11 -1.20 2.52 0.72
N LEU A 12 -0.92 3.82 0.66
CA LEU A 12 -0.92 4.70 1.83
C LEU A 12 -2.31 5.37 1.94
N GLY A 13 -3.08 4.98 2.96
CA GLY A 13 -4.50 5.33 3.13
C GLY A 13 -5.43 4.29 2.49
N ILE A 14 -5.13 3.00 2.67
CA ILE A 14 -5.85 1.88 2.04
C ILE A 14 -7.30 1.74 2.53
N GLY A 15 -7.63 2.24 3.71
CA GLY A 15 -8.95 2.18 4.33
C GLY A 15 -9.98 3.17 3.76
N GLY A 16 -9.58 4.07 2.85
CA GLY A 16 -10.53 4.92 2.14
C GLY A 16 -11.46 4.10 1.24
N ILE A 17 -12.72 4.54 1.07
CA ILE A 17 -13.73 3.82 0.26
C ILE A 17 -13.23 3.55 -1.17
N GLY A 18 -12.66 4.56 -1.83
CA GLY A 18 -12.08 4.39 -3.17
C GLY A 18 -10.79 3.57 -3.16
N MET A 19 -9.95 3.75 -2.14
CA MET A 19 -8.64 3.09 -2.05
C MET A 19 -8.77 1.59 -1.80
N SER A 20 -9.69 1.19 -0.91
CA SER A 20 -10.02 -0.21 -0.65
C SER A 20 -10.61 -0.91 -1.88
N ALA A 21 -11.48 -0.22 -2.65
CA ALA A 21 -11.99 -0.74 -3.92
C ALA A 21 -10.87 -0.95 -4.95
N LEU A 22 -9.94 0.01 -5.08
CA LEU A 22 -8.78 -0.12 -5.95
C LEU A 22 -7.83 -1.24 -5.49
N ALA A 23 -7.59 -1.38 -4.19
CA ALA A 23 -6.77 -2.44 -3.62
C ALA A 23 -7.32 -3.83 -3.99
N ARG A 24 -8.64 -4.03 -3.86
CA ARG A 24 -9.32 -5.25 -4.29
C ARG A 24 -9.21 -5.50 -5.78
N TYR A 25 -9.41 -4.47 -6.59
CA TYR A 25 -9.27 -4.56 -8.05
C TYR A 25 -7.84 -4.99 -8.44
N CYS A 26 -6.82 -4.36 -7.84
CA CYS A 26 -5.41 -4.71 -8.04
C CYS A 26 -5.11 -6.15 -7.65
N LYS A 27 -5.65 -6.63 -6.54
CA LYS A 27 -5.53 -8.01 -6.10
C LYS A 27 -6.21 -8.98 -7.07
N ALA A 28 -7.41 -8.65 -7.55
CA ALA A 28 -8.13 -9.46 -8.54
C ALA A 28 -7.38 -9.58 -9.87
N MET A 29 -6.55 -8.58 -10.22
CA MET A 29 -5.61 -8.65 -11.35
C MET A 29 -4.35 -9.48 -11.07
N GLY A 30 -4.26 -10.18 -9.92
CA GLY A 30 -3.14 -11.03 -9.55
C GLY A 30 -1.92 -10.28 -9.01
N LYS A 31 -2.05 -9.00 -8.64
CA LYS A 31 -0.96 -8.22 -8.04
C LYS A 31 -0.89 -8.50 -6.53
N SER A 32 0.32 -8.42 -5.97
CA SER A 32 0.51 -8.47 -4.52
C SER A 32 0.18 -7.11 -3.92
N VAL A 33 -0.84 -7.05 -3.08
CA VAL A 33 -1.36 -5.80 -2.52
C VAL A 33 -1.18 -5.78 -1.01
N SER A 34 -0.69 -4.66 -0.49
CA SER A 34 -0.62 -4.36 0.94
C SER A 34 -0.72 -2.85 1.15
N GLY A 35 -0.85 -2.41 2.39
CA GLY A 35 -0.90 -0.99 2.66
C GLY A 35 -0.91 -0.61 4.14
N TYR A 36 -1.04 0.70 4.33
CA TYR A 36 -1.17 1.36 5.60
C TYR A 36 -2.48 2.13 5.66
N ASP A 37 -3.10 2.17 6.84
CA ASP A 37 -4.08 3.21 7.17
C ASP A 37 -3.90 3.65 8.63
N LYS A 38 -4.20 4.91 8.94
CA LYS A 38 -4.03 5.42 10.30
C LYS A 38 -4.98 4.75 11.31
N THR A 39 -6.17 4.35 10.85
CA THR A 39 -7.23 3.88 11.74
C THR A 39 -7.76 2.54 11.27
N ARG A 40 -7.91 1.60 12.20
CA ARG A 40 -8.59 0.34 11.95
C ARG A 40 -10.10 0.57 11.77
N THR A 41 -10.63 0.06 10.67
CA THR A 41 -12.04 0.20 10.28
C THR A 41 -12.61 -1.13 9.80
N ALA A 42 -13.93 -1.23 9.65
CA ALA A 42 -14.56 -2.40 9.04
C ALA A 42 -14.02 -2.70 7.64
N LEU A 43 -13.73 -1.66 6.84
CA LEU A 43 -13.12 -1.82 5.51
C LEU A 43 -11.72 -2.44 5.59
N THR A 44 -10.87 -1.97 6.49
CA THR A 44 -9.52 -2.54 6.63
C THR A 44 -9.55 -3.94 7.22
N ASP A 45 -10.53 -4.25 8.08
CA ASP A 45 -10.76 -5.61 8.58
C ASP A 45 -11.18 -6.58 7.46
N GLU A 46 -12.06 -6.15 6.56
CA GLU A 46 -12.42 -6.93 5.37
C GLU A 46 -11.22 -7.16 4.46
N LEU A 47 -10.41 -6.14 4.20
CA LEU A 47 -9.19 -6.28 3.39
C LEU A 47 -8.24 -7.33 4.01
N VAL A 48 -8.04 -7.29 5.33
CA VAL A 48 -7.23 -8.30 6.04
C VAL A 48 -7.84 -9.68 5.92
N ALA A 49 -9.16 -9.83 6.11
CA ALA A 49 -9.87 -11.10 5.96
C ALA A 49 -9.79 -11.66 4.52
N GLU A 50 -9.74 -10.78 3.53
CA GLU A 50 -9.52 -11.15 2.13
C GLU A 50 -8.08 -11.60 1.88
N GLY A 51 -7.13 -11.30 2.77
CA GLY A 51 -5.71 -11.61 2.67
C GLY A 51 -4.88 -10.47 2.05
N ILE A 52 -5.26 -9.22 2.30
CA ILE A 52 -4.44 -8.03 2.02
C ILE A 52 -3.82 -7.59 3.34
N ALA A 53 -2.49 -7.52 3.40
CA ALA A 53 -1.81 -7.07 4.61
C ALA A 53 -2.04 -5.56 4.81
N VAL A 54 -2.58 -5.20 5.97
CA VAL A 54 -2.78 -3.81 6.40
C VAL A 54 -2.12 -3.62 7.75
N HIS A 55 -1.34 -2.57 7.90
CA HIS A 55 -0.80 -2.14 9.18
C HIS A 55 -1.24 -0.71 9.50
N TYR A 56 -1.14 -0.32 10.78
CA TYR A 56 -1.81 0.87 11.30
C TYR A 56 -0.89 1.87 12.00
N GLU A 57 0.42 1.73 11.84
CA GLU A 57 1.42 2.61 12.45
C GLU A 57 2.35 3.15 11.37
N ASP A 58 2.57 4.47 11.28
CA ASP A 58 3.56 5.04 10.33
C ASP A 58 4.97 4.61 10.72
N ASN A 59 5.37 3.43 10.23
CA ASN A 59 6.59 2.74 10.61
C ASN A 59 7.15 1.96 9.42
N VAL A 60 8.30 2.41 8.93
CA VAL A 60 9.00 1.83 7.77
C VAL A 60 9.39 0.36 7.99
N ASP A 61 9.61 -0.06 9.24
CA ASP A 61 9.99 -1.44 9.57
C ASP A 61 8.83 -2.44 9.36
N LEU A 62 7.58 -1.95 9.30
CA LEU A 62 6.40 -2.76 8.99
C LEU A 62 6.21 -2.99 7.47
N ILE A 63 6.97 -2.28 6.64
CA ILE A 63 7.00 -2.51 5.20
C ILE A 63 7.77 -3.80 4.91
N SER A 64 7.14 -4.72 4.16
CA SER A 64 7.76 -6.00 3.81
C SER A 64 9.05 -5.82 2.99
N SER A 65 10.00 -6.73 3.15
CA SER A 65 11.34 -6.65 2.53
C SER A 65 11.30 -6.55 1.00
N GLU A 66 10.30 -7.17 0.37
CA GLU A 66 10.12 -7.16 -1.08
C GLU A 66 9.85 -5.75 -1.61
N LEU A 67 9.12 -4.95 -0.83
CA LEU A 67 8.76 -3.56 -1.17
C LEU A 67 9.90 -2.58 -0.87
N ARG A 68 10.88 -2.98 -0.04
CA ARG A 68 12.07 -2.18 0.27
C ARG A 68 13.24 -2.41 -0.70
N THR A 69 13.09 -3.37 -1.63
CA THR A 69 14.11 -3.72 -2.61
C THR A 69 13.95 -2.89 -3.90
N PRO A 70 14.95 -2.09 -4.32
CA PRO A 70 14.88 -1.33 -5.56
C PRO A 70 14.65 -2.23 -6.79
N GLY A 71 13.80 -1.78 -7.72
CA GLY A 71 13.50 -2.54 -8.94
C GLY A 71 12.59 -3.78 -8.74
N SER A 72 11.96 -3.94 -7.57
CA SER A 72 11.02 -5.04 -7.28
C SER A 72 9.74 -5.03 -8.11
N GLY A 73 9.51 -3.97 -8.89
CA GLY A 73 8.24 -3.75 -9.59
C GLY A 73 7.16 -3.21 -8.66
N LEU A 74 7.55 -2.32 -7.73
CA LEU A 74 6.66 -1.67 -6.78
C LEU A 74 5.97 -0.44 -7.40
N LEU A 75 4.66 -0.35 -7.21
CA LEU A 75 3.88 0.88 -7.38
C LEU A 75 3.35 1.32 -6.01
N VAL A 76 3.65 2.56 -5.62
CA VAL A 76 3.08 3.16 -4.40
C VAL A 76 1.94 4.09 -4.79
N VAL A 77 0.79 3.92 -4.15
CA VAL A 77 -0.42 4.74 -4.35
C VAL A 77 -0.74 5.42 -3.03
N TRP A 78 -0.86 6.74 -3.03
CA TRP A 78 -1.19 7.51 -1.83
C TRP A 78 -2.21 8.59 -2.13
N THR A 79 -2.91 9.05 -1.09
CA THR A 79 -3.87 10.15 -1.20
C THR A 79 -3.27 11.46 -0.69
N PRO A 80 -3.81 12.62 -1.11
CA PRO A 80 -3.43 13.91 -0.51
C PRO A 80 -3.72 14.02 1.00
N ALA A 81 -4.48 13.10 1.58
CA ALA A 81 -4.73 13.05 3.03
C ALA A 81 -3.54 12.48 3.82
N ILE A 82 -2.57 11.86 3.14
CA ILE A 82 -1.31 11.43 3.76
C ILE A 82 -0.43 12.67 3.97
N PRO A 83 -0.01 12.98 5.22
CA PRO A 83 0.86 14.11 5.50
C PRO A 83 2.18 14.02 4.73
N MET A 84 2.72 15.17 4.31
CA MET A 84 4.01 15.22 3.63
C MET A 84 5.18 14.79 4.52
N ASP A 85 4.99 14.82 5.84
CA ASP A 85 5.98 14.38 6.81
C ASP A 85 5.92 12.89 7.14
N HIS A 86 4.95 12.15 6.59
CA HIS A 86 4.77 10.71 6.78
C HIS A 86 6.02 9.90 6.43
N SER A 87 6.44 9.05 7.36
CA SER A 87 7.74 8.37 7.33
C SER A 87 7.83 7.38 6.17
N GLU A 88 6.80 6.56 5.97
CA GLU A 88 6.74 5.64 4.82
C GLU A 88 6.71 6.37 3.46
N LEU A 89 5.94 7.46 3.33
CA LEU A 89 5.90 8.24 2.08
C LEU A 89 7.29 8.80 1.74
N LYS A 90 7.96 9.42 2.72
CA LYS A 90 9.34 9.91 2.57
C LYS A 90 10.30 8.79 2.24
N TYR A 91 10.14 7.63 2.86
CA TYR A 91 10.97 6.46 2.58
C TYR A 91 10.82 6.04 1.10
N PHE A 92 9.60 5.89 0.60
CA PHE A 92 9.37 5.53 -0.79
C PHE A 92 9.85 6.60 -1.78
N GLN A 93 9.69 7.89 -1.47
CA GLN A 93 10.19 8.98 -2.31
C GLN A 93 11.71 9.03 -2.40
N LYS A 94 12.43 8.57 -1.36
CA LYS A 94 13.90 8.56 -1.34
C LYS A 94 14.50 7.34 -2.02
N ASN A 95 13.77 6.22 -2.10
CA ASN A 95 14.30 4.91 -2.50
C ASN A 95 13.67 4.31 -3.77
N ASN A 96 12.73 5.01 -4.43
CA ASN A 96 12.17 4.62 -5.74
C ASN A 96 12.79 5.39 -6.91
#